data_AF-A0A7X6U8H7-F1
#
_entry.id   AF-A0A7X6U8H7-F1
#
_cell.length_a   1.000
_cell.length_b   1.000
_cell.length_c   1.000
_cell.angle_alpha   90.00
_cell.angle_beta   90.00
_cell.angle_gamma   90.00
#
_symmetry.space_group_name_H-M   'P 1'
#
loop_
_entity.id
_entity.type
_entity.pdbx_description
1 polymer ?
#
loop_
_entity_poly.entity_id
_entity_poly.type
_entity_poly.pdbx_seq_one_letter_code
_entity_poly.pdbx_strand_id
1 'polypeptide(L)'
;MRTYQELYEIAANSRNRLESLLTEAHRDSLSTEGTDTSTSIVAIGREDGSIVQAVLLQDEQRPELYILAAYPHVNPIEAVVLYADEKAQILNAWCLEQGMAPPEQGEEEGDVPYLGRMISWIRTNTPDTAGDILTGLIREQLLDAFDAANELEDALSELSDLAQGIVRPAPQDDDTDS
;
A
#
# COMPACT_ATOMS: atom_id res chain seq x y z
N MET A 1 -1.19 17.76 27.46
CA MET A 1 -1.06 16.30 27.22
C MET A 1 -2.39 15.87 26.62
N ARG A 2 -2.39 15.37 25.38
CA ARG A 2 -3.64 14.96 24.72
C ARG A 2 -4.14 13.67 25.33
N THR A 3 -5.45 13.57 25.49
CA THR A 3 -6.05 12.31 25.93
C THR A 3 -6.41 11.48 24.71
N TYR A 4 -6.29 10.16 24.79
CA TYR A 4 -6.75 9.28 23.71
C TYR A 4 -8.25 9.46 23.41
N GLN A 5 -9.04 9.85 24.42
CA GLN A 5 -10.44 10.25 24.25
C GLN A 5 -10.60 11.44 23.29
N GLU A 6 -9.78 12.49 23.43
CA GLU A 6 -9.81 13.64 22.53
C GLU A 6 -9.44 13.24 21.10
N LEU A 7 -8.42 12.39 20.95
CA LEU A 7 -7.98 11.90 19.63
C LEU A 7 -9.05 11.05 18.96
N TYR A 8 -9.70 10.16 19.72
CA TYR A 8 -10.85 9.40 19.28
C TYR A 8 -11.98 10.31 18.78
N GLU A 9 -12.34 11.35 19.54
CA GLU A 9 -13.38 12.29 19.15
C GLU A 9 -13.01 13.08 17.90
N ILE A 10 -11.76 13.52 17.73
CA ILE A 10 -11.30 14.17 16.50
C ILE A 10 -11.46 13.22 15.31
N ALA A 11 -11.01 11.97 15.45
CA ALA A 11 -11.07 10.99 14.37
C ALA A 11 -12.51 10.60 14.01
N ALA A 12 -13.33 10.28 15.01
CA ALA A 12 -14.72 9.87 14.84
C ALA A 12 -15.59 10.98 14.21
N ASN A 13 -15.31 12.25 14.51
CA ASN A 13 -16.05 13.38 13.92
C ASN A 13 -15.54 13.78 12.53
N SER A 14 -14.44 13.20 12.06
CA SER A 14 -13.77 13.60 10.82
C SER A 14 -13.61 12.45 9.81
N ARG A 15 -14.41 11.39 9.94
CA ARG A 15 -14.20 10.12 9.19
C ARG A 15 -13.97 10.32 7.70
N ASN A 16 -14.89 10.98 7.00
CA ASN A 16 -14.77 11.19 5.55
C ASN A 16 -13.46 11.90 5.14
N ARG A 17 -12.99 12.85 5.96
CA ARG A 17 -11.73 13.55 5.69
C ARG A 17 -10.54 12.64 5.94
N LEU A 18 -10.57 11.85 7.02
CA LEU A 18 -9.51 10.91 7.33
C LEU A 18 -9.44 9.76 6.34
N GLU A 19 -10.56 9.18 5.93
CA GLU A 19 -10.62 8.19 4.86
C GLU A 19 -9.95 8.72 3.59
N SER A 20 -10.27 9.97 3.20
CA SER A 20 -9.63 10.61 2.05
C SER A 20 -8.11 10.74 2.22
N LEU A 21 -7.64 11.12 3.42
CA LEU A 21 -6.21 11.27 3.72
C LEU A 21 -5.48 9.92 3.79
N LEU A 22 -6.13 8.87 4.28
CA LEU A 22 -5.58 7.50 4.29
C LEU A 22 -5.43 6.99 2.86
N THR A 23 -6.45 7.17 2.00
CA THR A 23 -6.36 6.84 0.57
C THR A 23 -5.27 7.63 -0.15
N GLU A 24 -5.12 8.92 0.16
CA GLU A 24 -4.05 9.76 -0.39
C GLU A 24 -2.67 9.27 0.05
N ALA A 25 -2.47 9.05 1.35
CA ALA A 25 -1.21 8.58 1.90
C ALA A 25 -0.81 7.20 1.36
N HIS A 26 -1.75 6.27 1.24
CA HIS A 26 -1.52 4.95 0.64
C HIS A 26 -1.19 5.03 -0.86
N ARG A 27 -1.86 5.92 -1.60
CA ARG A 27 -1.52 6.18 -2.99
C ARG A 27 -0.12 6.71 -3.13
N ASP A 28 0.25 7.68 -2.31
CA ASP A 28 1.56 8.29 -2.32
C ASP A 28 2.65 7.28 -1.98
N SER A 29 2.38 6.37 -1.02
CA SER A 29 3.34 5.31 -0.64
C SER A 29 3.62 4.28 -1.74
N LEU A 30 2.74 4.17 -2.73
CA LEU A 30 2.93 3.30 -3.90
C LEU A 30 3.45 4.06 -5.13
N SER A 31 3.70 5.36 -5.00
CA SER A 31 4.17 6.20 -6.11
C SER A 31 5.64 5.92 -6.43
N THR A 32 6.02 6.02 -7.71
CA THR A 32 7.42 5.89 -8.16
C THR A 32 8.30 7.08 -7.81
N GLU A 33 7.72 8.19 -7.33
CA GLU A 33 8.47 9.39 -6.93
C GLU A 33 8.93 9.32 -5.46
N GLY A 34 8.40 8.36 -4.69
CA GLY A 34 8.82 8.03 -3.35
C GLY A 34 10.23 7.47 -3.28
N THR A 35 11.00 7.85 -2.26
CA THR A 35 12.26 7.16 -1.94
C THR A 35 11.95 5.97 -1.02
N ASP A 36 12.70 4.87 -1.12
CA ASP A 36 12.55 3.65 -0.27
C ASP A 36 12.66 3.92 1.24
N THR A 37 13.07 5.13 1.63
CA THR A 37 13.20 5.57 3.02
C THR A 37 12.14 6.59 3.43
N SER A 38 11.18 6.91 2.57
CA SER A 38 10.09 7.86 2.88
C SER A 38 8.84 7.14 3.37
N THR A 39 8.03 7.83 4.17
CA THR A 39 6.79 7.32 4.74
C THR A 39 5.73 8.41 4.67
N SER A 40 4.54 8.08 4.16
CA SER A 40 3.37 8.96 4.20
C SER A 40 2.61 8.72 5.49
N ILE A 41 2.48 9.76 6.32
CA ILE A 41 1.96 9.64 7.70
C ILE A 41 0.66 10.44 7.81
N VAL A 42 -0.45 9.78 8.14
CA VAL A 42 -1.69 10.48 8.49
C VAL A 42 -1.65 10.82 9.97
N ALA A 43 -1.66 12.11 10.30
CA ALA A 43 -1.57 12.59 11.67
C ALA A 43 -2.73 13.52 12.05
N ILE A 44 -3.18 13.42 13.30
CA ILE A 44 -4.32 14.18 13.84
C ILE A 44 -3.97 14.88 15.15
N GLY A 45 -4.62 16.02 15.42
CA GLY A 45 -4.48 16.70 16.70
C GLY A 45 -5.01 18.12 16.69
N ARG A 46 -4.35 18.97 17.48
CA ARG A 46 -4.64 20.40 17.53
C ARG A 46 -3.37 21.25 17.42
N GLU A 47 -3.46 22.30 16.63
CA GLU A 47 -2.47 23.38 16.54
C GLU A 47 -3.19 24.69 16.86
N ASP A 48 -2.69 25.43 17.86
CA ASP A 48 -3.29 26.68 18.34
C ASP A 48 -4.80 26.60 18.64
N GLY A 49 -5.24 25.43 19.12
CA GLY A 49 -6.65 25.16 19.45
C GLY A 49 -7.52 24.72 18.27
N SER A 50 -7.03 24.77 17.03
CA SER A 50 -7.73 24.31 15.82
C SER A 50 -7.44 22.84 15.55
N ILE A 51 -8.42 22.09 15.04
CA ILE A 51 -8.21 20.68 14.63
C ILE A 51 -7.33 20.67 13.38
N VAL A 52 -6.29 19.83 13.40
CA VAL A 52 -5.38 19.61 12.27
C VAL A 52 -5.40 18.14 11.89
N GLN A 53 -5.46 17.89 10.57
CA GLN A 53 -5.37 16.57 9.93
C GLN A 53 -4.51 16.75 8.69
N ALA A 54 -3.40 16.01 8.62
CA ALA A 54 -2.41 16.16 7.56
C ALA A 54 -1.82 14.81 7.17
N VAL A 55 -1.41 14.72 5.89
CA VAL A 55 -0.40 13.75 5.46
C VAL A 55 0.95 14.44 5.63
N LEU A 56 1.86 13.82 6.37
CA LEU A 56 3.22 14.28 6.61
C LEU A 56 4.20 13.33 5.94
N LEU A 57 5.32 13.85 5.47
CA LEU A 57 6.48 13.04 5.15
C LEU A 57 7.28 12.74 6.43
N GLN A 58 8.04 11.64 6.44
CA GLN A 58 8.81 11.19 7.61
C GLN A 58 9.76 12.25 8.19
N ASP A 59 10.29 13.15 7.37
CA ASP A 59 11.18 14.24 7.75
C ASP A 59 10.46 15.47 8.34
N GLU A 60 9.13 15.54 8.20
CA GLU A 60 8.31 16.58 8.82
C GLU A 60 8.05 16.28 10.30
N GLN A 61 8.85 16.89 11.18
CA GLN A 61 8.66 16.75 12.62
C GLN A 61 7.50 17.60 13.13
N ARG A 62 6.38 16.94 13.44
CA ARG A 62 5.20 17.52 14.09
C ARG A 62 4.93 16.80 15.43
N PRO A 63 5.74 17.02 16.48
CA PRO A 63 5.61 16.33 17.77
C PRO A 63 4.28 16.60 18.47
N GLU A 64 3.63 17.70 18.10
CA GLU A 64 2.27 18.02 18.45
C GLU A 64 1.26 17.41 17.46
N LEU A 65 1.49 16.28 16.81
CA LEU A 65 0.43 15.52 16.13
C LEU A 65 0.52 14.06 16.56
N TYR A 66 -0.62 13.40 16.67
CA TYR A 66 -0.70 11.96 16.91
C TYR A 66 -0.71 11.25 15.56
N ILE A 67 0.15 10.26 15.39
CA ILE A 67 0.20 9.44 14.18
C ILE A 67 -0.97 8.46 14.24
N LEU A 68 -1.89 8.59 13.30
CA LEU A 68 -3.04 7.70 13.15
C LEU A 68 -2.69 6.48 12.29
N ALA A 69 -1.97 6.70 11.20
CA ALA A 69 -1.50 5.67 10.29
C ALA A 69 -0.19 6.10 9.61
N ALA A 70 0.60 5.13 9.18
CA ALA A 70 1.84 5.35 8.45
C ALA A 70 1.99 4.34 7.33
N TYR A 71 2.27 4.82 6.12
CA TYR A 71 2.41 4.03 4.90
C TYR A 71 3.83 4.18 4.35
N PRO A 72 4.71 3.19 4.58
CA PRO A 72 6.07 3.20 4.05
C PRO A 72 6.05 3.19 2.53
N HIS A 73 6.91 3.98 1.90
CA HIS A 73 7.06 3.97 0.46
C HIS A 73 7.78 2.70 0.03
N VAL A 74 7.14 1.92 -0.84
CA VAL A 74 7.64 0.62 -1.28
C VAL A 74 7.45 0.48 -2.79
N ASN A 75 8.36 -0.26 -3.43
CA ASN A 75 8.11 -0.68 -4.79
C ASN A 75 6.91 -1.66 -4.80
N PRO A 76 5.82 -1.40 -5.55
CA PRO A 76 4.63 -2.25 -5.57
C PRO A 76 4.93 -3.73 -5.82
N ILE A 77 5.89 -4.05 -6.70
CA ILE A 77 6.25 -5.45 -6.98
C ILE A 77 6.97 -6.13 -5.82
N GLU A 78 7.58 -5.37 -4.90
CA GLU A 78 8.22 -5.90 -3.70
C GLU A 78 7.21 -6.06 -2.56
N ALA A 79 6.10 -5.32 -2.59
CA ALA A 79 4.99 -5.47 -1.65
C ALA A 79 4.22 -6.79 -1.85
N VAL A 80 4.40 -7.46 -2.99
CA VAL A 80 3.76 -8.74 -3.30
C VAL A 80 4.81 -9.76 -3.70
N VAL A 81 4.82 -10.92 -3.03
CA VAL A 81 5.69 -12.03 -3.43
C VAL A 81 5.03 -12.79 -4.58
N LEU A 82 5.68 -12.76 -5.76
CA LEU A 82 5.21 -13.46 -6.95
C LEU A 82 6.24 -14.49 -7.43
N TYR A 83 5.76 -15.70 -7.73
CA TYR A 83 6.52 -16.76 -8.39
C TYR A 83 6.72 -16.48 -9.88
N ALA A 84 7.60 -17.27 -10.51
CA ALA A 84 8.01 -17.03 -11.91
C ALA A 84 6.87 -17.29 -12.91
N ASP A 85 6.05 -18.30 -12.65
CA ASP A 85 4.85 -18.64 -13.42
C ASP A 85 3.79 -17.55 -13.31
N GLU A 86 3.52 -17.05 -12.11
CA GLU A 86 2.58 -15.94 -11.87
C GLU A 86 3.00 -14.67 -12.63
N LYS A 87 4.28 -14.30 -12.54
CA LYS A 87 4.83 -13.17 -13.31
C LYS A 87 4.64 -13.39 -14.80
N ALA A 88 4.91 -14.59 -15.30
CA ALA A 88 4.76 -14.90 -16.72
C ALA A 88 3.30 -14.86 -17.18
N GLN A 89 2.36 -15.35 -16.35
CA GLN A 89 0.92 -15.30 -16.61
C GLN A 89 0.41 -13.86 -16.68
N ILE A 90 0.76 -13.01 -15.70
CA ILE A 90 0.35 -11.60 -15.68
C ILE A 90 0.88 -10.87 -16.93
N LEU A 91 2.16 -11.05 -17.24
CA LEU A 91 2.78 -10.43 -18.41
C LEU A 91 2.16 -10.93 -19.73
N ASN A 92 1.84 -12.22 -19.82
CA ASN A 92 1.18 -12.79 -20.98
C ASN A 92 -0.23 -12.19 -21.15
N ALA A 93 -1.03 -12.16 -20.10
CA ALA A 93 -2.37 -11.58 -20.10
C ALA A 93 -2.34 -10.12 -20.55
N TRP A 94 -1.43 -9.32 -19.97
CA TRP A 94 -1.23 -7.93 -20.38
C TRP A 94 -0.89 -7.82 -21.87
N CYS A 95 0.04 -8.63 -22.39
CA CYS A 95 0.39 -8.63 -23.82
C CYS A 95 -0.83 -8.94 -24.70
N LEU A 96 -1.66 -9.92 -24.32
CA LEU A 96 -2.86 -10.29 -25.06
C LEU A 96 -3.90 -9.16 -25.04
N GLU A 97 -4.08 -8.47 -23.91
CA GLU A 97 -4.97 -7.31 -23.79
C GLU A 97 -4.52 -6.13 -24.67
N GLN A 98 -3.21 -5.97 -24.86
CA GLN A 98 -2.65 -5.02 -25.82
C GLN A 98 -2.77 -5.48 -27.29
N GLY A 99 -3.40 -6.63 -27.55
CA GLY A 99 -3.56 -7.19 -28.90
C GLY A 99 -2.26 -7.75 -29.49
N MET A 100 -1.30 -8.12 -28.64
CA MET A 100 0.00 -8.66 -29.05
C MET A 100 0.01 -10.20 -29.05
N ALA A 101 1.04 -10.79 -29.64
CA ALA A 101 1.27 -12.23 -29.68
C ALA A 101 2.61 -12.59 -29.02
N PRO A 102 2.65 -12.69 -27.68
CA PRO A 102 3.86 -13.09 -26.96
C PRO A 102 4.23 -14.56 -27.25
N PRO A 103 5.45 -15.01 -26.91
CA PRO A 103 5.85 -16.41 -27.09
C PRO A 103 4.97 -17.33 -26.23
N GLU A 104 4.67 -18.51 -26.75
CA GLU A 104 4.02 -19.58 -26.00
C GLU A 104 5.06 -20.36 -25.18
N GLN A 105 4.65 -20.83 -23.99
CA GLN A 105 5.44 -21.74 -23.18
C GLN A 105 5.43 -23.13 -23.82
N GLY A 106 6.62 -23.72 -24.00
CA GLY A 106 6.72 -25.08 -24.51
C GLY A 106 6.31 -26.12 -23.46
N GLU A 107 5.81 -27.29 -23.88
CA GLU A 107 5.36 -28.35 -22.97
C GLU A 107 6.43 -28.83 -21.97
N GLU A 108 7.71 -28.77 -22.35
CA GLU A 108 8.85 -29.17 -21.51
C GLU A 108 9.61 -27.96 -20.90
N GLU A 109 9.14 -26.74 -21.12
CA GLU A 109 9.83 -25.53 -20.68
C GLU A 109 9.42 -25.13 -19.25
N GLY A 110 10.42 -25.01 -18.36
CA GLY A 110 10.19 -24.49 -17.01
C GLY A 110 9.89 -22.98 -16.97
N ASP A 111 9.28 -22.55 -15.87
CA ASP A 111 8.73 -21.18 -15.73
C ASP A 111 9.80 -20.09 -15.76
N VAL A 112 10.97 -20.35 -15.16
CA VAL A 112 12.09 -19.38 -15.15
C VAL A 112 12.64 -19.13 -16.57
N PRO A 113 12.97 -20.16 -17.37
CA PRO A 113 13.28 -19.98 -18.79
C PRO A 113 12.20 -19.27 -19.59
N TYR A 114 10.93 -19.65 -19.38
CA TYR A 114 9.81 -19.04 -20.09
C TYR A 114 9.65 -17.55 -19.76
N LEU A 115 9.68 -17.19 -18.47
CA LEU A 115 9.68 -15.80 -18.01
C LEU A 115 10.86 -15.02 -18.60
N GLY A 116 12.05 -15.62 -18.69
CA GLY A 116 13.21 -15.01 -19.33
C GLY A 116 12.96 -14.66 -20.80
N ARG A 117 12.31 -15.55 -21.56
CA ARG A 117 11.91 -15.27 -22.95
C ARG A 117 10.85 -14.19 -23.03
N MET A 118 9.86 -14.22 -22.14
CA MET A 118 8.82 -13.19 -22.05
C MET A 118 9.42 -11.80 -21.82
N ILE A 119 10.31 -11.67 -20.83
CA ILE A 119 11.01 -10.42 -20.52
C ILE A 119 11.81 -9.92 -21.74
N SER A 120 12.55 -10.82 -22.40
CA SER A 120 13.32 -10.47 -23.59
C SER A 120 12.41 -10.03 -24.75
N TRP A 121 11.26 -10.69 -24.91
CA TRP A 121 10.29 -10.37 -25.94
C TRP A 121 9.65 -8.99 -25.69
N ILE A 122 9.21 -8.70 -24.46
CA ILE A 122 8.62 -7.41 -24.07
C ILE A 122 9.60 -6.27 -24.34
N ARG A 123 10.85 -6.41 -23.89
CA ARG A 123 11.91 -5.41 -24.12
C ARG A 123 12.17 -5.15 -25.62
N THR A 124 11.90 -6.13 -26.48
CA THR A 124 12.14 -6.01 -27.93
C THR A 124 10.95 -5.40 -28.67
N ASN A 125 9.72 -5.65 -28.19
CA ASN A 125 8.49 -5.35 -28.93
C ASN A 125 7.66 -4.23 -28.31
N THR A 126 8.01 -3.76 -27.11
CA THR A 126 7.27 -2.73 -26.38
C THR A 126 8.24 -1.63 -25.91
N PRO A 127 7.74 -0.40 -25.69
CA PRO A 127 8.55 0.67 -25.11
C PRO A 127 8.81 0.47 -23.60
N ASP A 128 8.05 -0.39 -22.94
CA ASP A 128 8.08 -0.62 -21.50
C ASP A 128 8.95 -1.83 -21.13
N THR A 129 9.36 -1.90 -19.86
CA THR A 129 9.98 -3.12 -19.34
C THR A 129 8.94 -4.00 -18.63
N ALA A 130 9.23 -5.30 -18.57
CA ALA A 130 8.41 -6.23 -17.78
C ALA A 130 8.30 -5.82 -16.30
N GLY A 131 9.34 -5.18 -15.76
CA GLY A 131 9.31 -4.63 -14.41
C GLY A 131 8.31 -3.49 -14.30
N ASP A 132 8.35 -2.52 -15.21
CA ASP A 132 7.44 -1.36 -15.19
C ASP A 132 5.97 -1.79 -15.33
N ILE A 133 5.70 -2.75 -16.22
CA ILE A 133 4.36 -3.32 -16.41
C ILE A 133 3.88 -3.99 -15.13
N LEU A 134 4.68 -4.88 -14.53
CA LEU A 134 4.32 -5.57 -13.30
C LEU A 134 4.11 -4.58 -12.15
N THR A 135 5.01 -3.61 -11.97
CA THR A 135 4.88 -2.57 -10.95
C THR A 135 3.60 -1.76 -11.14
N GLY A 136 3.24 -1.40 -12.38
CA GLY A 136 1.99 -0.69 -12.68
C GLY A 136 0.74 -1.49 -12.33
N LEU A 137 0.66 -2.74 -12.81
CA LEU A 137 -0.50 -3.61 -12.57
C LEU A 137 -0.68 -3.94 -11.08
N ILE A 138 0.41 -4.24 -10.37
CA ILE A 138 0.36 -4.55 -8.94
C ILE A 138 -0.02 -3.30 -8.14
N ARG A 139 0.47 -2.11 -8.52
CA ARG A 139 0.04 -0.85 -7.91
C ARG A 139 -1.48 -0.69 -8.03
N GLU A 140 -2.04 -0.85 -9.22
CA GLU A 140 -3.49 -0.71 -9.43
C GLU A 140 -4.27 -1.70 -8.56
N GLN A 141 -3.82 -2.96 -8.50
CA GLN A 141 -4.43 -3.96 -7.64
C GLN A 141 -4.39 -3.60 -6.15
N LEU A 142 -3.23 -3.13 -5.65
CA LEU A 142 -3.08 -2.71 -4.26
C LEU A 142 -3.99 -1.52 -3.94
N LEU A 143 -4.09 -0.55 -4.85
CA LEU A 143 -4.98 0.61 -4.69
C LEU A 143 -6.45 0.22 -4.68
N ASP A 144 -6.85 -0.72 -5.54
CA ASP A 144 -8.23 -1.20 -5.62
C ASP A 144 -8.62 -2.07 -4.41
N ALA A 145 -7.65 -2.77 -3.81
CA ALA A 145 -7.86 -3.60 -2.62
C ALA A 145 -7.87 -2.78 -1.31
N PHE A 146 -7.41 -1.54 -1.32
CA PHE A 146 -7.30 -0.72 -0.10
C PHE A 146 -8.65 -0.21 0.41
N ASP A 147 -9.00 -0.58 1.65
CA ASP A 147 -10.23 -0.14 2.33
C ASP A 147 -9.91 0.86 3.45
N ALA A 148 -9.92 2.14 3.09
CA ALA A 148 -9.66 3.24 4.04
C ALA A 148 -10.68 3.30 5.19
N ALA A 149 -11.91 2.83 4.98
CA ALA A 149 -12.95 2.88 6.01
C ALA A 149 -12.68 1.83 7.09
N ASN A 150 -12.27 0.63 6.69
CA ASN A 150 -11.86 -0.43 7.62
C ASN A 150 -10.59 -0.04 8.39
N GLU A 151 -9.57 0.49 7.70
CA GLU A 151 -8.34 0.99 8.34
C GLU A 151 -8.63 2.06 9.41
N LEU A 152 -9.55 2.97 9.13
CA LEU A 152 -9.96 3.98 10.11
C LEU A 152 -10.75 3.38 11.28
N GLU A 153 -11.56 2.34 11.05
CA GLU A 153 -12.30 1.65 12.11
C GLU A 153 -11.36 0.92 13.07
N ASP A 154 -10.32 0.29 12.54
CA ASP A 154 -9.27 -0.35 13.35
C ASP A 154 -8.52 0.70 14.20
N ALA A 155 -8.09 1.81 13.59
CA ALA A 155 -7.43 2.90 14.32
C ALA A 155 -8.33 3.53 15.40
N LEU A 156 -9.63 3.69 15.14
CA LEU A 156 -10.60 4.16 16.14
C LEU A 156 -10.78 3.17 17.28
N SER A 157 -10.78 1.87 16.99
CA SER A 157 -10.86 0.81 17.99
C SER A 157 -9.65 0.83 18.91
N GLU A 158 -8.44 0.97 18.35
CA GLU A 158 -7.21 1.11 19.13
C GLU A 158 -7.21 2.36 20.01
N LEU A 159 -7.61 3.52 19.46
CA LEU A 159 -7.73 4.76 20.24
C LEU A 159 -8.73 4.63 21.39
N SER A 160 -9.85 3.95 21.17
CA SER A 160 -10.85 3.67 22.20
C SER A 160 -10.28 2.79 23.31
N ASP A 161 -9.56 1.72 22.96
CA ASP A 161 -8.92 0.84 23.95
C ASP A 161 -7.88 1.58 24.78
N LEU A 162 -7.03 2.37 24.13
CA LEU A 162 -6.02 3.19 24.80
C LEU A 162 -6.66 4.22 25.74
N ALA A 163 -7.80 4.81 25.36
CA ALA A 163 -8.57 5.71 26.23
C ALA A 163 -9.13 5.00 27.48
N GLN A 164 -9.43 3.71 27.37
CA GLN A 164 -9.91 2.87 28.47
C GLN A 164 -8.76 2.20 29.26
N GLY A 165 -7.50 2.39 28.84
CA GLY A 165 -6.34 1.73 29.44
C GLY A 165 -6.25 0.24 29.12
N ILE A 166 -6.94 -0.20 28.06
CA ILE A 166 -6.88 -1.57 27.56
C ILE A 166 -5.68 -1.69 26.63
N VAL A 167 -4.84 -2.69 26.88
CA VAL A 167 -3.74 -3.07 25.97
C VAL A 167 -4.15 -4.37 25.32
N ARG A 168 -4.54 -4.32 24.03
CA ARG A 168 -4.77 -5.57 23.28
C ARG A 168 -3.42 -6.28 23.08
N PRO A 169 -3.38 -7.61 23.19
CA PRO A 169 -2.25 -8.35 22.64
C PRO A 169 -2.15 -8.03 21.15
N ALA A 170 -0.92 -8.00 20.61
CA ALA A 170 -0.73 -7.85 19.17
C ALA A 170 -1.61 -8.89 18.44
N PRO A 171 -2.18 -8.55 17.27
CA PRO A 171 -2.83 -9.55 16.45
C PRO A 171 -1.88 -10.74 16.35
N GLN A 172 -2.38 -11.92 16.74
CA GLN A 172 -1.63 -13.13 16.47
C GLN A 172 -1.61 -13.22 14.96
N ASP A 173 -0.43 -13.20 14.35
CA ASP A 173 -0.29 -13.67 12.98
C ASP A 173 -0.94 -15.06 12.98
N ASP A 174 -2.07 -15.18 12.28
CA ASP A 174 -2.68 -16.48 12.01
C ASP A 174 -1.70 -17.19 11.06
N ASP A 175 -0.61 -17.71 11.63
CA ASP A 175 0.11 -18.88 11.14
C ASP A 175 -0.89 -20.06 11.20
N THR A 176 -1.90 -20.00 10.34
CA THR A 176 -2.73 -21.15 10.00
C THR A 176 -1.97 -21.98 8.99
N ASP A 177 -0.87 -22.57 9.46
CA ASP A 177 -0.42 -23.85 8.97
C ASP A 177 -1.53 -24.87 9.25
N SER A 178 -2.29 -25.25 8.22
CA SER A 178 -3.10 -26.48 8.18
C SER A 178 -3.28 -26.99 6.76
#